data_AF-A0A1S3DRH1-F1
#
_entry.id   AF-A0A1S3DRH1-F1
#
_cell.length_a   1.000
_cell.length_b   1.000
_cell.length_c   1.000
_cell.angle_alpha   90.00
_cell.angle_beta   90.00
_cell.angle_gamma   90.00
#
_symmetry.space_group_name_H-M   'P 1'
#
loop_
_entity.id
_entity.type
_entity.pdbx_description
1 polymer ?
#
loop_
_entity_poly.entity_id
_entity_poly.type
_entity_poly.pdbx_seq_one_letter_code
_entity_poly.pdbx_strand_id
1 'polypeptide(L)' 'MAINTSGNTPKIMVFRPTYEEFKDFSKFITYMESQGAHKAGLAKVIPPPEWVPRKSGYS' A
#
# COMPACT_ATOMS: atom_id res chain seq x y z
N MET A 1 6.45 -20.44 33.71
CA MET A 1 6.47 -19.11 33.06
C MET A 1 5.87 -19.27 31.67
N ALA A 2 4.59 -18.93 31.50
CA ALA A 2 3.97 -18.95 30.19
C ALA A 2 4.50 -17.76 29.39
N ILE A 3 5.16 -18.02 28.26
CA ILE A 3 5.53 -16.98 27.31
C ILE A 3 4.23 -16.45 26.69
N ASN A 4 3.79 -15.28 27.16
CA ASN A 4 2.73 -14.52 26.49
C ASN A 4 3.28 -14.02 25.15
N THR A 5 3.22 -14.86 24.12
CA THR A 5 3.44 -14.41 22.75
C THR A 5 2.16 -13.73 22.30
N SER A 6 1.94 -12.48 22.73
CA SER A 6 1.02 -11.57 22.02
C SER A 6 1.63 -11.36 20.63
N GLY A 7 1.29 -12.26 19.70
CA GLY A 7 1.95 -12.42 18.41
C GLY A 7 2.06 -11.10 17.68
N ASN A 8 3.29 -10.62 17.55
CA ASN A 8 3.64 -9.38 16.87
C ASN A 8 3.57 -9.58 15.35
N THR A 9 2.45 -10.10 14.85
CA THR A 9 2.20 -10.28 13.42
C THR A 9 1.90 -8.91 12.82
N PRO A 10 2.73 -8.39 11.90
CA PRO A 10 2.50 -7.09 11.31
C PRO A 10 1.18 -7.08 10.52
N LYS A 11 0.35 -6.05 10.73
CA LYS A 11 -0.93 -5.90 10.03
C LYS A 11 -0.72 -5.40 8.60
N ILE A 12 -1.54 -5.89 7.67
CA ILE A 12 -1.56 -5.40 6.29
C ILE A 12 -2.00 -3.93 6.28
N MET A 13 -1.16 -3.07 5.71
CA MET A 13 -1.45 -1.63 5.59
C MET A 13 -2.25 -1.34 4.32
N VAL A 14 -3.17 -0.38 4.40
CA VAL A 14 -3.99 0.10 3.29
C VAL A 14 -3.68 1.58 3.05
N PHE A 15 -3.24 1.92 1.85
CA PHE A 15 -2.88 3.27 1.44
C PHE A 15 -3.90 3.86 0.47
N ARG A 16 -4.14 5.17 0.57
CA ARG A 16 -5.06 5.96 -0.27
C ARG A 16 -4.35 7.26 -0.72
N PRO A 17 -3.42 7.17 -1.67
CA PRO A 17 -2.61 8.32 -2.09
C PRO A 17 -3.44 9.38 -2.81
N THR A 18 -2.91 10.61 -2.79
CA THR A 18 -3.29 11.67 -3.74
C THR A 18 -2.75 11.35 -5.14
N TYR A 19 -3.25 12.05 -6.18
CA TYR A 19 -2.72 11.88 -7.55
C TYR A 19 -1.21 12.11 -7.64
N GLU A 20 -0.69 13.14 -6.97
CA GLU A 20 0.73 13.50 -7.02
C GLU A 20 1.61 12.42 -6.38
N GLU A 21 1.15 11.78 -5.30
CA GLU A 21 1.84 10.65 -4.69
C GLU A 21 1.73 9.39 -5.55
N PHE A 22 0.57 9.17 -6.16
CA PHE A 22 0.29 7.98 -6.97
C PHE A 22 1.03 8.00 -8.33
N LYS A 23 1.33 9.18 -8.87
CA LYS A 23 1.97 9.37 -10.18
C LYS A 23 3.38 8.79 -10.23
N ASP A 24 4.15 8.87 -9.15
CA ASP A 24 5.50 8.30 -9.06
C ASP A 24 5.46 7.01 -8.22
N PHE A 25 5.28 5.89 -8.91
CA PHE A 25 5.15 4.58 -8.28
C PHE A 25 6.37 4.22 -7.42
N SER A 26 7.59 4.40 -7.93
CA SER A 26 8.82 4.02 -7.23
C SER A 26 9.00 4.82 -5.94
N LYS A 27 8.75 6.13 -5.99
CA LYS A 27 8.78 6.98 -4.79
C LYS A 27 7.72 6.55 -3.78
N PHE A 28 6.53 6.18 -4.25
CA PHE A 28 5.45 5.73 -3.38
C PHE A 28 5.74 4.36 -2.72
N ILE A 29 6.42 3.44 -3.43
CA ILE A 29 6.92 2.20 -2.83
C ILE A 29 7.86 2.50 -1.66
N THR A 30 8.88 3.34 -1.86
CA THR A 30 9.84 3.71 -0.81
C THR A 30 9.14 4.33 0.40
N TYR A 31 8.11 5.16 0.15
CA TYR A 31 7.27 5.70 1.21
C TYR A 31 6.55 4.59 1.99
N MET A 32 5.84 3.66 1.31
CA MET A 32 5.15 2.54 1.97
C MET A 32 6.11 1.65 2.77
N GLU A 33 7.31 1.42 2.26
CA GLU A 33 8.34 0.67 2.97
C GLU A 33 8.83 1.41 4.22
N SER A 34 9.01 2.74 4.15
CA SER A 34 9.36 3.56 5.31
C SER A 34 8.31 3.52 6.42
N GLN A 35 7.03 3.32 6.06
CA GLN A 35 5.92 3.14 7.01
C GLN A 35 5.85 1.71 7.59
N GLY A 36 6.73 0.80 7.13
CA GLY A 36 6.80 -0.57 7.61
C GLY A 36 5.83 -1.54 6.90
N ALA A 37 5.23 -1.17 5.77
CA ALA A 37 4.27 -2.02 5.07
C ALA A 37 4.87 -3.36 4.62
N HIS A 38 6.15 -3.36 4.25
CA HIS A 38 6.90 -4.55 3.85
C HIS A 38 6.99 -5.61 4.96
N LYS A 39 6.91 -5.21 6.24
CA LYS A 39 6.98 -6.15 7.38
C LYS A 39 5.82 -7.13 7.39
N ALA A 40 4.67 -6.74 6.82
CA ALA A 40 3.52 -7.62 6.67
C ALA A 40 3.61 -8.55 5.45
N GLY A 41 4.59 -8.35 4.55
CA GLY A 41 4.73 -9.07 3.28
C GLY A 41 3.68 -8.72 2.21
N LEU A 42 2.68 -7.89 2.55
CA LEU A 42 1.62 -7.44 1.65
C LEU A 42 1.15 -6.04 2.05
N ALA A 43 0.86 -5.21 1.04
CA ALA A 43 0.22 -3.91 1.19
C ALA A 43 -0.92 -3.76 0.17
N LYS A 44 -1.94 -2.98 0.51
CA LYS A 44 -3.03 -2.63 -0.42
C LYS A 44 -2.95 -1.14 -0.75
N VAL A 45 -2.98 -0.79 -2.03
CA VAL A 45 -3.11 0.60 -2.50
C VAL A 45 -4.45 0.75 -3.20
N ILE A 46 -5.26 1.72 -2.76
CA ILE A 46 -6.50 2.10 -3.42
C ILE A 46 -6.19 3.36 -4.21
N PRO A 47 -6.30 3.34 -5.56
CA PRO A 47 -5.92 4.48 -6.38
C PRO A 47 -6.82 5.69 -6.12
N PRO A 48 -6.34 6.90 -6.43
CA PRO A 48 -7.16 8.11 -6.36
C PRO A 48 -8.35 8.02 -7.35
N PRO A 49 -9.52 8.58 -7.02
CA PRO A 49 -10.76 8.40 -7.80
C PRO A 49 -10.69 8.95 -9.23
N GLU A 50 -9.84 9.95 -9.47
CA GLU A 50 -9.57 10.53 -10.78
C GLU A 50 -8.67 9.64 -11.67
N TRP A 51 -8.00 8.63 -11.09
CA TRP A 51 -7.19 7.72 -11.88
C TRP A 51 -8.05 6.68 -12.57
N VAL A 52 -7.96 6.68 -13.91
CA VAL A 52 -8.66 5.73 -14.78
C VAL A 52 -7.59 4.93 -15.54
N PRO A 53 -7.41 3.62 -15.27
CA PRO A 53 -6.36 2.82 -15.90
C PRO A 53 -6.54 2.69 -17.41
N ARG A 54 -7.79 2.81 -17.88
CA ARG A 54 -8.18 2.63 -19.27
C ARG A 54 -9.27 3.62 -19.62
N LYS A 55 -8.97 4.54 -20.55
CA LYS A 55 -9.91 5.59 -20.97
C LYS A 55 -10.98 5.11 -21.96
N SER A 56 -10.71 4.05 -22.73
CA SER A 56 -11.63 3.51 -23.74
C SER A 56 -11.61 1.97 -23.77
N GLY A 57 -12.68 1.37 -24.28
CA GLY A 57 -12.82 -0.09 -24.42
C GLY A 57 -11.84 -0.74 -25.40
N TYR A 58 -11.97 -2.05 -25.61
CA TYR A 58 -11.20 -2.82 -26.62
C TYR A 58 -11.76 -2.71 -28.05
N SER A 59 -12.64 -1.73 -28.29
CA SER A 59 -13.37 -1.52 -29.54
C SER A 59 -12.46 -1.33 -30.75
#